data_AF-A0AA42IDH0-F1
#
_entry.id   AF-A0AA42IDH0-F1
#
_cell.length_a   1.000
_cell.length_b   1.000
_cell.length_c   1.000
_cell.angle_alpha   90.00
_cell.angle_beta   90.00
_cell.angle_gamma   90.00
#
_symmetry.space_group_name_H-M   'P 1'
#
loop_
_entity.id
_entity.type
_entity.pdbx_description
1 polymer ?
#
loop_
_entity_poly.entity_id
_entity_poly.type
_entity_poly.pdbx_seq_one_letter_code
_entity_poly.pdbx_strand_id
1 'polypeptide(L)'
;MSNLVTITAKFYDKSGQSFGHLDVQSRYQGSSKANTQKADSNGLFVFQASPHRKVELLAKPQNQKDYTVFKTVDSSIASSAENPVKVQLPKTIEEYKQSKQPLPAKGIVSTFFKVMDSNGKIMKNFPVQSRPKGKGNSPDKFTDDQGIVEVKSSPNRDIEVLVLTSSDQFVLKSSMNSGNGNEEPILIKLDEPYANFLSRSMIKILDRDGNDYVIEKTNVEMLIVESGRKQLYSISNGKLALQSMVGQKLEFIVYKPDGKPLKPQPYMATRIKNNPAELHLDVDVTKGTTAANDPEIDRVIENALCPCNRDITIEEFKKIINTSKALTFLKDLNEQFKKFEMNNCLEKAHFIAHTLHETAGYSLMEEGLGGKSESSVYDGYKGRGLMQLTYKKNYEGYGNAVKENFLNENKHRIAKDRQHAVGSAVWYWHHSKAGNLTPHALKNDLIATCALINGGYNGFNEREKYYKKAVSAFSIKECPNLENVIKSRLDDFTDFKDSYIYKNKVGECFGWGLWNDPQGNKDGKTIDPKEAKKGYERFLELVEGKDFLFGYEYKNKQKIGRKRYGYFVNNAKDLASRRVKEL
;
A
#
# COMPACT_ATOMS: atom_id res chain seq x y z
N MET A 1 -26.21 74.90 16.66
CA MET A 1 -26.67 73.49 16.67
C MET A 1 -26.03 72.80 15.48
N SER A 2 -25.26 71.74 15.68
CA SER A 2 -24.64 71.01 14.56
C SER A 2 -25.74 70.28 13.77
N ASN A 3 -25.82 70.51 12.46
CA ASN A 3 -26.70 69.75 11.57
C ASN A 3 -26.18 68.30 11.50
N LEU A 4 -26.78 67.42 12.28
CA LEU A 4 -26.49 65.98 12.24
C LEU A 4 -27.38 65.32 11.19
N VAL A 5 -26.84 64.30 10.54
CA VAL A 5 -27.56 63.45 9.58
C VAL A 5 -27.82 62.09 10.22
N THR A 6 -29.05 61.62 10.04
CA THR A 6 -29.49 60.29 10.50
C THR A 6 -28.99 59.24 9.52
N ILE A 7 -28.33 58.20 10.03
CA ILE A 7 -27.92 57.04 9.26
C ILE A 7 -28.65 55.82 9.80
N THR A 8 -29.26 55.06 8.90
CA THR A 8 -29.92 53.80 9.21
C THR A 8 -29.17 52.66 8.51
N ALA A 9 -28.56 51.78 9.30
CA ALA A 9 -27.87 50.58 8.83
C ALA A 9 -28.63 49.31 9.21
N LYS A 10 -28.45 48.24 8.44
CA LYS A 10 -29.02 46.93 8.73
C LYS A 10 -27.99 45.83 8.54
N PHE A 11 -27.87 44.95 9.53
CA PHE A 11 -26.85 43.90 9.55
C PHE A 11 -27.42 42.56 9.11
N TYR A 12 -26.71 41.89 8.23
CA TYR A 12 -27.08 40.61 7.63
C TYR A 12 -25.97 39.58 7.80
N ASP A 13 -26.34 38.32 8.01
CA ASP A 13 -25.44 37.19 8.04
C ASP A 13 -25.06 36.75 6.62
N LYS A 14 -24.08 35.86 6.48
CA LYS A 14 -23.57 35.38 5.19
C LYS A 14 -24.67 34.90 4.20
N SER A 15 -25.78 34.35 4.71
CA SER A 15 -26.89 33.85 3.90
C SER A 15 -27.88 34.94 3.46
N GLY A 16 -27.78 36.14 4.05
CA GLY A 16 -28.69 37.26 3.81
C GLY A 16 -29.79 37.40 4.86
N GLN A 17 -29.75 36.62 5.94
CA GLN A 17 -30.69 36.74 7.06
C GLN A 17 -30.30 37.93 7.96
N SER A 18 -31.27 38.76 8.35
CA SER A 18 -30.99 39.92 9.22
C SER A 18 -30.81 39.53 10.68
N PHE A 19 -29.84 40.15 11.36
CA PHE A 19 -29.62 39.93 12.80
C PHE A 19 -30.53 40.82 13.67
N GLY A 20 -31.47 40.24 14.42
CA GLY A 20 -32.18 40.96 15.48
C GLY A 20 -31.33 41.12 16.74
N HIS A 21 -31.42 42.27 17.42
CA HIS A 21 -30.77 42.53 18.73
C HIS A 21 -29.24 42.37 18.78
N LEU A 22 -28.56 42.52 17.64
CA LEU A 22 -27.11 42.44 17.54
C LEU A 22 -26.44 43.61 18.27
N ASP A 23 -25.38 43.33 19.02
CA ASP A 23 -24.51 44.36 19.59
C ASP A 23 -23.74 45.06 18.45
N VAL A 24 -23.97 46.36 18.27
CA VAL A 24 -23.44 47.16 17.15
C VAL A 24 -22.84 48.48 17.61
N GLN A 25 -21.88 49.00 16.83
CA GLN A 25 -21.24 50.28 17.08
C GLN A 25 -21.11 51.10 15.81
N SER A 26 -21.16 52.43 15.97
CA SER A 26 -20.61 53.35 14.98
C SER A 26 -19.53 54.23 15.59
N ARG A 27 -18.50 54.56 14.83
CA ARG A 27 -17.48 55.54 15.21
C ARG A 27 -16.91 56.22 13.97
N TYR A 28 -16.39 57.44 14.14
CA TYR A 28 -15.60 58.03 13.07
C TYR A 28 -14.32 57.21 12.85
N GLN A 29 -13.93 57.04 11.59
CA GLN A 29 -12.71 56.31 11.24
C GLN A 29 -11.50 56.88 11.98
N GLY A 30 -10.76 56.02 12.71
CA GLY A 30 -9.62 56.39 13.54
C GLY A 30 -9.96 56.96 14.94
N SER A 31 -11.24 57.09 15.30
CA SER A 31 -11.68 57.52 16.63
C SER A 31 -11.78 56.34 17.62
N SER A 32 -11.37 56.53 18.86
CA SER A 32 -11.64 55.59 19.96
C SER A 32 -13.05 55.75 20.57
N LYS A 33 -13.70 56.90 20.37
CA LYS A 33 -15.08 57.15 20.81
C LYS A 33 -16.08 56.53 19.84
N ALA A 34 -16.90 55.61 20.33
CA ALA A 34 -17.93 54.90 19.58
C ALA A 34 -19.31 55.06 20.21
N ASN A 35 -20.34 55.19 19.37
CA ASN A 35 -21.73 55.05 19.76
C ASN A 35 -22.09 53.56 19.77
N THR A 36 -22.37 53.00 20.95
CA THR A 36 -22.64 51.57 21.15
C THR A 36 -24.11 51.36 21.45
N GLN A 37 -24.77 50.53 20.66
CA GLN A 37 -26.20 50.24 20.81
C GLN A 37 -26.47 48.78 20.44
N LYS A 38 -27.65 48.26 20.79
CA LYS A 38 -28.16 47.04 20.15
C LYS A 38 -29.03 47.41 18.97
N ALA A 39 -28.92 46.65 17.88
CA ALA A 39 -29.86 46.74 16.79
C ALA A 39 -31.28 46.37 17.27
N ASP A 40 -32.31 46.85 16.59
CA ASP A 40 -33.68 46.49 16.93
C ASP A 40 -34.01 45.02 16.58
N SER A 41 -35.25 44.60 16.84
CA SER A 41 -35.71 43.24 16.53
C SER A 41 -35.65 42.89 15.04
N ASN A 42 -35.71 43.91 14.18
CA ASN A 42 -35.61 43.79 12.72
C ASN A 42 -34.17 43.93 12.22
N GLY A 43 -33.19 44.17 13.10
CA GLY A 43 -31.77 44.34 12.80
C GLY A 43 -31.35 45.72 12.30
N LEU A 44 -32.19 46.73 12.46
CA LEU A 44 -31.87 48.12 12.14
C LEU A 44 -31.08 48.78 13.26
N PHE A 45 -30.12 49.61 12.86
CA PHE A 45 -29.26 50.40 13.70
C PHE A 45 -29.30 51.85 13.22
N VAL A 46 -29.86 52.73 14.03
CA VAL A 46 -30.05 54.15 13.69
C VAL A 46 -29.18 55.01 14.59
N PHE A 47 -28.43 55.93 14.00
CA PHE A 47 -27.59 56.86 14.75
C PHE A 47 -27.39 58.18 13.99
N GLN A 48 -26.93 59.20 14.69
CA GLN A 48 -26.64 60.52 14.15
C GLN A 48 -25.14 60.70 13.94
N ALA A 49 -24.74 61.34 12.85
CA ALA A 49 -23.36 61.71 12.57
C ALA A 49 -23.28 63.11 11.94
N SER A 50 -22.14 63.78 12.07
CA SER A 50 -21.89 65.01 11.29
C SER A 50 -21.66 64.64 9.82
N PRO A 51 -22.17 65.43 8.85
CA PRO A 51 -22.07 65.11 7.42
C PRO A 51 -20.63 65.09 6.91
N HIS A 52 -20.38 64.38 5.80
CA HIS A 52 -19.10 64.24 5.10
C HIS A 52 -17.95 63.68 5.95
N ARG A 53 -18.27 62.71 6.80
CA ARG A 53 -17.30 62.03 7.67
C ARG A 53 -17.31 60.55 7.36
N LYS A 54 -16.14 59.91 7.35
CA LYS A 54 -16.06 58.45 7.29
C LYS A 54 -16.45 57.84 8.63
N VAL A 55 -17.46 57.00 8.61
CA VAL A 55 -18.00 56.28 9.77
C VAL A 55 -17.80 54.79 9.58
N GLU A 56 -17.13 54.18 10.55
CA GLU A 56 -17.00 52.73 10.68
C GLU A 56 -18.24 52.16 11.37
N LEU A 57 -18.85 51.16 10.77
CA LEU A 57 -19.93 50.35 11.30
C LEU A 57 -19.36 49.03 11.77
N LEU A 58 -19.47 48.78 13.07
CA LEU A 58 -18.95 47.61 13.73
C LEU A 58 -20.08 46.77 14.30
N ALA A 59 -19.85 45.47 14.40
CA ALA A 59 -20.74 44.57 15.12
C ALA A 59 -19.95 43.59 15.98
N LYS A 60 -20.59 43.10 17.02
CA LYS A 60 -20.11 42.04 17.90
C LYS A 60 -21.15 40.91 17.92
N PRO A 61 -21.04 39.96 16.98
CA PRO A 61 -21.89 38.77 16.96
C PRO A 61 -21.72 37.94 18.24
N GLN A 62 -22.71 37.11 18.52
CA GLN A 62 -22.71 36.24 19.70
C GLN A 62 -21.41 35.41 19.74
N ASN A 63 -20.83 35.27 20.93
CA ASN A 63 -19.57 34.57 21.20
C ASN A 63 -18.29 35.20 20.60
N GLN A 64 -18.33 36.43 20.08
CA GLN A 64 -17.12 37.21 19.75
C GLN A 64 -16.72 38.09 20.93
N LYS A 65 -15.41 38.34 21.11
CA LYS A 65 -14.89 39.15 22.24
C LYS A 65 -14.97 40.65 21.96
N ASP A 66 -14.66 41.06 20.74
CA ASP A 66 -14.48 42.47 20.38
C ASP A 66 -15.40 42.90 19.22
N TYR A 67 -15.70 44.19 19.15
CA TYR A 67 -16.41 44.79 18.01
C TYR A 67 -15.49 44.83 16.80
N THR A 68 -15.95 44.28 15.69
CA THR A 68 -15.18 44.24 14.43
C THR A 68 -15.80 45.19 13.42
N VAL A 69 -14.98 45.97 12.70
CA VAL A 69 -15.43 46.84 11.62
C VAL A 69 -15.84 45.98 10.42
N PHE A 70 -17.10 46.10 9.99
CA PHE A 70 -17.61 45.36 8.83
C PHE A 70 -17.86 46.26 7.62
N LYS A 71 -18.10 47.56 7.84
CA LYS A 71 -18.30 48.50 6.73
C LYS A 71 -17.86 49.89 7.13
N THR A 72 -17.27 50.64 6.20
CA THR A 72 -17.03 52.07 6.37
C THR A 72 -17.86 52.82 5.34
N VAL A 73 -18.58 53.85 5.77
CA VAL A 73 -19.44 54.67 4.91
C VAL A 73 -19.18 56.14 5.10
N ASP A 74 -19.48 56.95 4.10
CA ASP A 74 -19.58 58.40 4.28
C ASP A 74 -20.89 58.72 5.00
N SER A 75 -20.85 59.59 6.02
CA SER A 75 -22.01 59.92 6.83
C SER A 75 -23.11 60.66 6.06
N SER A 76 -22.80 61.24 4.89
CA SER A 76 -23.79 61.86 4.00
C SER A 76 -24.54 60.85 3.13
N ILE A 77 -24.39 59.54 3.36
CA ILE A 77 -25.12 58.48 2.64
C ILE A 77 -26.63 58.57 2.88
N ALA A 78 -27.41 58.58 1.80
CA ALA A 78 -28.86 58.49 1.89
C ALA A 78 -29.26 57.11 2.43
N SER A 79 -29.96 57.08 3.56
CA SER A 79 -30.45 55.85 4.16
C SER A 79 -31.76 56.06 4.89
N SER A 80 -32.59 55.03 4.92
CA SER A 80 -33.88 55.01 5.63
C SER A 80 -34.15 53.60 6.18
N ALA A 81 -35.23 53.43 6.93
CA ALA A 81 -35.67 52.10 7.37
C ALA A 81 -36.03 51.17 6.19
N GLU A 82 -36.58 51.74 5.09
CA GLU A 82 -36.96 51.01 3.87
C GLU A 82 -35.76 50.70 2.99
N ASN A 83 -34.77 51.60 2.94
CA ASN A 83 -33.53 51.42 2.21
C ASN A 83 -32.30 51.65 3.12
N PRO A 84 -31.99 50.69 4.02
CA PRO A 84 -30.91 50.85 4.97
C PRO A 84 -29.54 50.57 4.34
N VAL A 85 -28.49 51.11 4.94
CA VAL A 85 -27.11 50.72 4.63
C VAL A 85 -26.90 49.25 5.01
N LYS A 86 -26.82 48.37 4.01
CA LYS A 86 -26.63 46.93 4.23
C LYS A 86 -25.19 46.63 4.67
N VAL A 87 -25.03 45.97 5.82
CA VAL A 87 -23.75 45.51 6.35
C VAL A 87 -23.76 44.00 6.41
N GLN A 88 -22.87 43.37 5.66
CA GLN A 88 -22.83 41.92 5.45
C GLN A 88 -21.73 41.29 6.31
N LEU A 89 -22.08 40.32 7.15
CA LEU A 89 -21.13 39.57 7.97
C LEU A 89 -20.64 38.30 7.25
N PRO A 90 -19.41 37.84 7.55
CA PRO A 90 -18.77 36.75 6.81
C PRO A 90 -19.25 35.33 7.18
N LYS A 91 -20.02 35.17 8.26
CA LYS A 91 -20.57 33.88 8.73
C LYS A 91 -22.08 33.94 8.92
N THR A 92 -22.74 32.79 8.95
CA THR A 92 -24.18 32.68 9.27
C THR A 92 -24.45 32.88 10.76
N ILE A 93 -25.69 33.18 11.14
CA ILE A 93 -26.10 33.31 12.54
C ILE A 93 -25.77 32.02 13.32
N GLU A 94 -26.03 30.86 12.73
CA GLU A 94 -25.78 29.54 13.30
C GLU A 94 -24.28 29.29 13.47
N GLU A 95 -23.45 29.69 12.50
CA GLU A 95 -21.98 29.59 12.61
C GLU A 95 -21.44 30.45 13.76
N TYR A 96 -22.00 31.64 14.01
CA TYR A 96 -21.64 32.46 15.18
C TYR A 96 -22.15 31.87 16.51
N LYS A 97 -23.33 31.23 16.50
CA LYS A 97 -23.85 30.49 17.68
C LYS A 97 -23.03 29.25 18.00
N GLN A 98 -22.55 28.54 16.98
CA GLN A 98 -21.74 27.32 17.11
C GLN A 98 -20.28 27.62 17.41
N SER A 99 -19.78 28.82 17.13
CA SER A 99 -18.45 29.24 17.56
C SER A 99 -18.41 29.50 19.06
N LYS A 100 -18.44 28.43 19.88
CA LYS A 100 -17.69 28.46 21.14
C LYS A 100 -16.22 28.56 20.77
N GLN A 101 -15.71 29.77 20.54
CA GLN A 101 -14.27 29.95 20.69
C GLN A 101 -13.96 29.68 22.18
N PRO A 102 -13.18 28.65 22.52
CA PRO A 102 -12.69 28.53 23.87
C PRO A 102 -11.81 29.75 24.12
N LEU A 103 -12.09 30.52 25.16
CA LEU A 103 -11.05 31.38 25.73
C LEU A 103 -9.82 30.49 25.99
N PRO A 104 -8.60 30.92 25.59
CA PRO A 104 -7.42 30.16 25.96
C PRO A 104 -7.43 30.01 27.47
N ALA A 105 -7.31 28.76 27.95
CA ALA A 105 -7.03 28.51 29.35
C ALA A 105 -5.83 29.37 29.74
N LYS A 106 -5.93 30.10 30.86
CA LYS A 106 -4.86 30.97 31.37
C LYS A 106 -3.49 30.29 31.18
N GLY A 107 -2.63 30.86 30.34
CA GLY A 107 -1.22 30.43 30.19
C GLY A 107 -0.88 29.53 28.99
N ILE A 108 -1.64 29.52 27.90
CA ILE A 108 -1.25 28.86 26.63
C ILE A 108 -1.24 29.89 25.48
N VAL A 109 -0.18 29.88 24.67
CA VAL A 109 0.01 30.68 23.45
C VAL A 109 0.02 29.76 22.22
N SER A 110 -0.35 30.32 21.07
CA SER A 110 -0.36 29.61 19.79
C SER A 110 0.76 30.13 18.90
N THR A 111 1.52 29.20 18.32
CA THR A 111 2.54 29.50 17.32
C THR A 111 2.20 28.80 16.00
N PHE A 112 2.11 29.54 14.90
CA PHE A 112 1.75 28.99 13.59
C PHE A 112 2.99 28.76 12.73
N PHE A 113 3.01 27.62 12.03
CA PHE A 113 4.06 27.26 11.08
C PHE A 113 3.45 26.91 9.73
N LYS A 114 4.04 27.40 8.64
CA LYS A 114 3.62 27.10 7.27
C LYS A 114 4.66 26.21 6.59
N VAL A 115 4.25 25.01 6.17
CA VAL A 115 5.14 24.01 5.58
C VAL A 115 5.06 24.04 4.06
N MET A 116 6.23 24.10 3.42
CA MET A 116 6.38 24.07 1.97
C MET A 116 7.50 23.09 1.57
N ASP A 117 7.37 22.46 0.40
CA ASP A 117 8.44 21.60 -0.12
C ASP A 117 9.68 22.39 -0.58
N SER A 118 10.71 21.69 -1.04
CA SER A 118 11.95 22.31 -1.53
C SER A 118 11.75 23.26 -2.74
N ASN A 119 10.64 23.11 -3.48
CA ASN A 119 10.25 23.92 -4.62
C ASN A 119 9.23 25.03 -4.28
N GLY A 120 8.84 25.16 -3.01
CA GLY A 120 7.86 26.15 -2.56
C GLY A 120 6.40 25.72 -2.71
N LYS A 121 6.12 24.45 -3.04
CA LYS A 121 4.76 23.91 -3.04
C LYS A 121 4.24 23.84 -1.61
N ILE A 122 3.03 24.35 -1.39
CA ILE A 122 2.34 24.27 -0.10
C ILE A 122 2.03 22.80 0.24
N MET A 123 2.43 22.36 1.43
CA MET A 123 2.24 21.00 1.93
C MET A 123 0.93 20.92 2.71
N LYS A 124 -0.15 20.46 2.07
CA LYS A 124 -1.50 20.35 2.67
C LYS A 124 -1.69 19.02 3.39
N ASN A 125 -2.43 19.02 4.51
CA ASN A 125 -2.69 17.84 5.35
C ASN A 125 -1.43 17.03 5.68
N PHE A 126 -0.29 17.70 5.78
CA PHE A 126 1.02 17.09 5.88
C PHE A 126 1.39 16.86 7.36
N PRO A 127 1.94 15.69 7.71
CA PRO A 127 2.27 15.34 9.08
C PRO A 127 3.42 16.18 9.65
N VAL A 128 3.18 16.73 10.84
CA VAL A 128 4.10 17.54 11.62
C VAL A 128 4.04 17.11 13.08
N GLN A 129 5.18 17.02 13.75
CA GLN A 129 5.24 16.86 15.20
C GLN A 129 5.74 18.13 15.85
N SER A 130 5.22 18.44 17.04
CA SER A 130 5.67 19.57 17.84
C SER A 130 5.88 19.14 19.29
N ARG A 131 7.00 19.52 19.89
CA ARG A 131 7.36 19.11 21.24
C ARG A 131 8.15 20.17 22.00
N PRO A 132 8.16 20.17 23.34
CA PRO A 132 9.14 20.96 24.08
C PRO A 132 10.56 20.50 23.75
N LYS A 133 11.50 21.44 23.69
CA LYS A 133 12.91 21.15 23.39
C LYS A 133 13.47 20.05 24.30
N GLY A 134 14.12 19.05 23.70
CA GLY A 134 14.71 17.91 24.41
C GLY A 134 13.74 16.85 24.96
N LYS A 135 12.43 16.93 24.68
CA LYS A 135 11.46 15.87 25.00
C LYS A 135 11.32 14.89 23.83
N GLY A 136 11.13 13.60 24.13
CA GLY A 136 10.84 12.57 23.13
C GLY A 136 9.37 12.56 22.67
N ASN A 137 9.07 11.76 21.64
CA ASN A 137 7.76 11.41 21.04
C ASN A 137 6.61 12.41 21.19
N SER A 138 6.07 12.89 20.07
CA SER A 138 4.87 13.73 20.07
C SER A 138 3.86 13.24 19.04
N PRO A 139 2.54 13.43 19.30
CA PRO A 139 1.51 12.99 18.36
C PRO A 139 1.63 13.77 17.05
N ASP A 140 1.24 13.10 15.96
CA ASP A 140 1.19 13.70 14.64
C ASP A 140 0.07 14.75 14.61
N LYS A 141 0.40 15.94 14.11
CA LYS A 141 -0.52 17.00 13.71
C LYS A 141 -0.48 17.12 12.19
N PHE A 142 -1.49 17.75 11.61
CA PHE A 142 -1.58 17.93 10.17
C PHE A 142 -1.72 19.40 9.83
N THR A 143 -1.06 19.83 8.77
CA THR A 143 -1.26 21.16 8.22
C THR A 143 -2.66 21.29 7.60
N ASP A 144 -3.21 22.50 7.56
CA ASP A 144 -4.46 22.79 6.87
C ASP A 144 -4.28 22.91 5.34
N ASP A 145 -5.33 23.33 4.64
CA ASP A 145 -5.31 23.52 3.18
C ASP A 145 -4.40 24.68 2.72
N GLN A 146 -3.95 25.54 3.64
CA GLN A 146 -2.96 26.59 3.42
C GLN A 146 -1.54 26.15 3.82
N GLY A 147 -1.38 24.91 4.29
CA GLY A 147 -0.12 24.35 4.77
C GLY A 147 0.27 24.82 6.17
N ILE A 148 -0.67 25.34 6.96
CA ILE A 148 -0.43 25.91 8.28
C ILE A 148 -0.76 24.90 9.37
N VAL A 149 0.08 24.81 10.41
CA VAL A 149 -0.15 24.01 11.61
C VAL A 149 0.00 24.88 12.87
N GLU A 150 -0.93 24.71 13.82
CA GLU A 150 -0.93 25.40 15.11
C GLU A 150 -0.19 24.59 16.19
N VAL A 151 0.78 25.22 16.84
CA VAL A 151 1.53 24.68 17.98
C VAL A 151 1.13 25.45 19.22
N LYS A 152 0.45 24.77 20.15
CA LYS A 152 0.09 25.33 21.46
C LYS A 152 1.16 25.00 22.49
N SER A 153 1.61 25.99 23.25
CA SER A 153 2.57 25.82 24.35
C SER A 153 2.34 26.86 25.44
N SER A 154 2.94 26.68 26.62
CA SER A 154 3.05 27.78 27.58
C SER A 154 3.86 28.94 26.98
N PRO A 155 3.60 30.20 27.39
CA PRO A 155 4.43 31.33 27.00
C PRO A 155 5.91 31.10 27.32
N ASN A 156 6.78 31.68 26.49
CA ASN A 156 8.23 31.64 26.63
C ASN A 156 8.83 30.22 26.70
N ARG A 157 8.15 29.23 26.12
CA ARG A 157 8.61 27.83 26.11
C ARG A 157 9.45 27.54 24.87
N ASP A 158 10.59 26.88 25.06
CA ASP A 158 11.36 26.32 23.95
C ASP A 158 10.62 25.14 23.32
N ILE A 159 10.31 25.29 22.04
CA ILE A 159 9.57 24.33 21.21
C ILE A 159 10.43 23.87 20.03
N GLU A 160 10.20 22.63 19.63
CA GLU A 160 10.77 21.99 18.46
C GLU A 160 9.63 21.57 17.52
N VAL A 161 9.80 21.82 16.23
CA VAL A 161 8.90 21.38 15.16
C VAL A 161 9.66 20.45 14.25
N LEU A 162 9.12 19.24 14.09
CA LEU A 162 9.66 18.19 13.25
C LEU A 162 8.70 17.90 12.11
N VAL A 163 9.23 17.62 10.94
CA VAL A 163 8.44 17.28 9.74
C VAL A 163 8.87 15.91 9.22
N LEU A 164 7.94 15.21 8.58
CA LEU A 164 8.21 13.92 7.96
C LEU A 164 9.17 14.09 6.77
N THR A 165 10.07 13.13 6.58
CA THR A 165 10.94 12.96 5.39
C THR A 165 10.48 11.81 4.50
N SER A 166 11.00 11.72 3.28
CA SER A 166 10.71 10.59 2.38
C SER A 166 11.21 9.24 2.91
N SER A 167 12.14 9.24 3.87
CA SER A 167 12.60 8.03 4.57
C SER A 167 11.66 7.59 5.71
N ASP A 168 10.48 8.21 5.84
CA ASP A 168 9.49 7.97 6.89
C ASP A 168 10.00 8.30 8.31
N GLN A 169 10.84 9.33 8.44
CA GLN A 169 11.37 9.79 9.73
C GLN A 169 11.00 11.24 9.98
N PHE A 170 10.79 11.62 11.24
CA PHE A 170 10.60 13.01 11.61
C PHE A 170 11.95 13.68 11.88
N VAL A 171 12.24 14.74 11.14
CA VAL A 171 13.47 15.52 11.30
C VAL A 171 13.15 16.91 11.84
N LEU A 172 14.00 17.41 12.74
CA LEU A 172 13.89 18.74 13.30
C LEU A 172 14.08 19.81 12.20
N LYS A 173 13.13 20.73 12.09
CA LYS A 173 13.19 21.87 11.15
C LYS A 173 13.16 23.23 11.80
N SER A 174 12.56 23.33 12.99
CA SER A 174 12.57 24.57 13.76
C SER A 174 12.75 24.26 15.23
N SER A 175 13.62 25.03 15.89
CA SER A 175 13.78 25.05 17.34
C SER A 175 13.82 26.51 17.77
N MET A 176 12.83 26.93 18.55
CA MET A 176 12.64 28.33 18.91
C MET A 176 11.92 28.50 20.25
N ASN A 177 11.93 29.71 20.77
CA ASN A 177 11.12 30.07 21.92
C ASN A 177 9.75 30.60 21.47
N SER A 178 8.67 30.09 22.07
CA SER A 178 7.29 30.44 21.70
C SER A 178 6.86 31.86 22.09
N GLY A 179 7.59 32.56 22.96
CA GLY A 179 7.26 33.93 23.36
C GLY A 179 5.81 34.06 23.83
N ASN A 180 5.08 35.03 23.27
CA ASN A 180 3.64 35.20 23.47
C ASN A 180 2.78 34.60 22.32
N GLY A 181 3.38 33.75 21.49
CA GLY A 181 2.79 33.28 20.24
C GLY A 181 3.07 34.23 19.06
N ASN A 182 2.49 33.91 17.91
CA ASN A 182 2.53 34.76 16.70
C ASN A 182 1.20 34.66 15.95
N GLU A 183 0.87 35.70 15.17
CA GLU A 183 -0.26 35.66 14.24
C GLU A 183 0.20 35.24 12.83
N GLU A 184 1.39 35.67 12.41
CA GLU A 184 1.96 35.34 11.10
C GLU A 184 2.72 34.01 11.11
N PRO A 185 2.42 33.06 10.19
CA PRO A 185 3.07 31.75 10.18
C PRO A 185 4.57 31.79 9.87
N ILE A 186 5.36 31.05 10.66
CA ILE A 186 6.78 30.86 10.42
C ILE A 186 6.98 29.80 9.34
N LEU A 187 7.76 30.12 8.31
CA LEU A 187 7.97 29.23 7.17
C LEU A 187 8.92 28.09 7.52
N ILE A 188 8.49 26.86 7.21
CA ILE A 188 9.30 25.65 7.22
C ILE A 188 9.42 25.15 5.79
N LYS A 189 10.66 25.08 5.30
CA LYS A 189 10.98 24.52 3.98
C LYS A 189 11.53 23.10 4.14
N LEU A 190 10.95 22.14 3.43
CA LEU A 190 11.46 20.77 3.36
C LEU A 190 12.72 20.73 2.47
N ASP A 191 13.56 19.72 2.70
CA ASP A 191 14.77 19.49 1.87
C ASP A 191 14.43 18.79 0.55
N GLU A 192 13.24 18.20 0.48
CA GLU A 192 12.81 17.32 -0.60
C GLU A 192 11.55 17.88 -1.29
N PRO A 193 11.38 17.61 -2.59
CA PRO A 193 10.17 17.98 -3.31
C PRO A 193 9.00 17.08 -2.89
N TYR A 194 7.76 17.59 -2.99
CA TYR A 194 6.57 16.84 -2.63
C TYR A 194 6.47 15.48 -3.34
N ALA A 195 6.98 15.38 -4.58
CA ALA A 195 6.98 14.15 -5.38
C ALA A 195 7.68 12.95 -4.70
N ASN A 196 8.57 13.19 -3.73
CA ASN A 196 9.25 12.13 -2.99
C ASN A 196 8.38 11.51 -1.87
N PHE A 197 7.27 12.15 -1.52
CA PHE A 197 6.40 11.74 -0.40
C PHE A 197 5.31 10.76 -0.85
N LEU A 198 5.69 9.76 -1.65
CA LEU A 198 4.81 8.73 -2.14
C LEU A 198 4.60 7.65 -1.06
N SER A 199 3.38 7.57 -0.53
CA SER A 199 2.98 6.54 0.42
C SER A 199 2.65 5.23 -0.30
N ARG A 200 3.05 4.11 0.31
CA ARG A 200 2.63 2.77 -0.08
C ARG A 200 1.79 2.19 1.05
N SER A 201 0.51 1.93 0.77
CA SER A 201 -0.45 1.46 1.75
C SER A 201 -1.21 0.22 1.25
N MET A 202 -1.74 -0.57 2.18
CA MET A 202 -2.72 -1.62 1.90
C MET A 202 -4.04 -1.17 2.52
N ILE A 203 -5.08 -1.03 1.71
CA ILE A 203 -6.44 -0.85 2.18
C ILE A 203 -7.05 -2.23 2.42
N LYS A 204 -7.64 -2.46 3.59
CA LYS A 204 -8.48 -3.62 3.91
C LYS A 204 -9.94 -3.18 3.95
N ILE A 205 -10.80 -3.89 3.27
CA ILE A 205 -12.24 -3.65 3.29
C ILE A 205 -12.84 -4.61 4.31
N LEU A 206 -13.53 -4.04 5.30
CA LEU A 206 -14.18 -4.77 6.36
C LEU A 206 -15.69 -4.50 6.30
N ASP A 207 -16.48 -5.46 6.79
CA ASP A 207 -17.92 -5.30 7.00
C ASP A 207 -18.18 -4.47 8.28
N ARG A 208 -19.46 -4.25 8.63
CA ARG A 208 -19.87 -3.43 9.78
C ARG A 208 -19.39 -3.99 11.12
N ASP A 209 -19.19 -5.30 11.19
CA ASP A 209 -18.79 -6.01 12.40
C ASP A 209 -17.26 -6.25 12.44
N GLY A 210 -16.52 -5.72 11.46
CA GLY A 210 -15.07 -5.81 11.35
C GLY A 210 -14.55 -7.10 10.70
N ASN A 211 -15.41 -7.89 10.07
CA ASN A 211 -15.01 -9.09 9.33
C ASN A 211 -14.47 -8.71 7.94
N ASP A 212 -13.56 -9.53 7.39
CA ASP A 212 -13.00 -9.30 6.05
C ASP A 212 -14.11 -9.34 4.97
N TYR A 213 -14.25 -8.25 4.19
CA TYR A 213 -15.16 -8.16 3.05
C TYR A 213 -14.52 -8.85 1.82
N VAL A 214 -14.58 -10.18 1.79
CA VAL A 214 -13.95 -11.03 0.76
C VAL A 214 -14.97 -11.44 -0.30
N ILE A 215 -15.30 -10.50 -1.19
CA ILE A 215 -16.14 -10.78 -2.36
C ILE A 215 -15.25 -10.90 -3.60
N GLU A 216 -15.50 -11.93 -4.42
CA GLU A 216 -14.63 -12.38 -5.50
C GLU A 216 -14.36 -11.33 -6.60
N LYS A 217 -15.23 -10.31 -6.68
CA LYS A 217 -15.13 -9.20 -7.63
C LYS A 217 -15.73 -7.92 -7.06
N THR A 218 -15.01 -7.31 -6.12
CA THR A 218 -15.36 -6.01 -5.56
C THR A 218 -14.79 -4.91 -6.44
N ASN A 219 -15.66 -4.15 -7.11
CA ASN A 219 -15.22 -2.92 -7.77
C ASN A 219 -15.06 -1.83 -6.71
N VAL A 220 -13.95 -1.10 -6.77
CA VAL A 220 -13.65 0.02 -5.89
C VAL A 220 -13.29 1.20 -6.77
N GLU A 221 -14.10 2.25 -6.75
CA GLU A 221 -13.77 3.52 -7.36
C GLU A 221 -13.04 4.39 -6.33
N MET A 222 -11.90 4.92 -6.72
CA MET A 222 -11.15 5.92 -5.99
C MET A 222 -11.31 7.27 -6.68
N LEU A 223 -11.75 8.26 -5.94
CA LEU A 223 -11.80 9.65 -6.35
C LEU A 223 -10.63 10.40 -5.70
N ILE A 224 -9.82 11.06 -6.53
CA ILE A 224 -8.84 12.04 -6.06
C ILE A 224 -9.58 13.36 -5.86
N VAL A 225 -9.91 13.68 -4.62
CA VAL A 225 -10.83 14.79 -4.25
C VAL A 225 -10.42 16.12 -4.90
N GLU A 226 -9.12 16.41 -4.92
CA GLU A 226 -8.59 17.69 -5.41
C GLU A 226 -8.68 17.85 -6.94
N SER A 227 -8.61 16.75 -7.69
CA SER A 227 -8.58 16.77 -9.15
C SER A 227 -9.88 16.32 -9.79
N GLY A 228 -10.77 15.70 -9.02
CA GLY A 228 -11.97 15.02 -9.53
C GLY A 228 -11.67 13.75 -10.34
N ARG A 229 -10.40 13.37 -10.51
CA ARG A 229 -10.01 12.19 -11.29
C ARG A 229 -10.44 10.93 -10.56
N LYS A 230 -11.13 10.06 -11.29
CA LYS A 230 -11.57 8.74 -10.84
C LYS A 230 -10.63 7.65 -11.33
N GLN A 231 -10.46 6.62 -10.52
CA GLN A 231 -9.74 5.40 -10.87
C GLN A 231 -10.52 4.20 -10.36
N LEU A 232 -10.76 3.23 -11.23
CA LEU A 232 -11.48 2.02 -10.89
C LEU A 232 -10.52 0.87 -10.64
N TYR A 233 -10.73 0.15 -9.55
CA TYR A 233 -10.03 -1.07 -9.19
C TYR A 233 -11.03 -2.22 -9.12
N SER A 234 -10.57 -3.42 -9.46
CA SER A 234 -11.31 -4.66 -9.21
C SER A 234 -10.45 -5.52 -8.29
N ILE A 235 -10.93 -5.80 -7.08
CA ILE A 235 -10.21 -6.59 -6.08
C ILE A 235 -11.04 -7.80 -5.65
N SER A 236 -10.36 -8.86 -5.22
CA SER A 236 -10.99 -10.17 -4.97
C SER A 236 -10.73 -10.75 -3.58
N ASN A 237 -9.98 -10.05 -2.74
CA ASN A 237 -9.60 -10.49 -1.39
C ASN A 237 -9.87 -9.42 -0.31
N GLY A 238 -10.69 -8.43 -0.62
CA GLY A 238 -10.93 -7.28 0.27
C GLY A 238 -9.68 -6.42 0.52
N LYS A 239 -8.55 -6.64 -0.19
CA LYS A 239 -7.31 -5.88 -0.02
C LYS A 239 -6.97 -5.11 -1.30
N LEU A 240 -6.69 -3.81 -1.17
CA LEU A 240 -6.26 -2.95 -2.27
C LEU A 240 -4.89 -2.34 -1.95
N ALA A 241 -3.88 -2.73 -2.72
CA ALA A 241 -2.58 -2.07 -2.67
C ALA A 241 -2.68 -0.69 -3.33
N LEU A 242 -2.32 0.36 -2.59
CA LEU A 242 -2.51 1.74 -2.98
C LEU A 242 -1.20 2.51 -2.93
N GLN A 243 -0.97 3.32 -3.97
CA GLN A 243 0.04 4.35 -3.98
C GLN A 243 -0.65 5.71 -4.02
N SER A 244 -0.38 6.56 -3.03
CA SER A 244 -0.96 7.91 -2.93
C SER A 244 0.05 8.85 -2.28
N MET A 245 -0.09 10.15 -2.51
CA MET A 245 0.81 11.10 -1.88
C MET A 245 0.41 11.31 -0.41
N VAL A 246 1.38 11.52 0.49
CA VAL A 246 1.08 11.88 1.88
C VAL A 246 0.27 13.18 1.91
N GLY A 247 -0.81 13.20 2.69
CA GLY A 247 -1.74 14.33 2.82
C GLY A 247 -2.74 14.50 1.67
N GLN A 248 -2.70 13.64 0.65
CA GLN A 248 -3.68 13.65 -0.44
C GLN A 248 -5.01 13.06 0.02
N LYS A 249 -6.09 13.84 -0.12
CA LYS A 249 -7.44 13.38 0.20
C LYS A 249 -7.98 12.52 -0.94
N LEU A 250 -8.34 11.29 -0.59
CA LEU A 250 -8.97 10.31 -1.46
C LEU A 250 -10.34 9.95 -0.90
N GLU A 251 -11.24 9.52 -1.77
CA GLU A 251 -12.52 8.96 -1.39
C GLU A 251 -12.73 7.64 -2.14
N PHE A 252 -13.16 6.61 -1.41
CA PHE A 252 -13.38 5.27 -1.94
C PHE A 252 -14.86 4.94 -1.96
N ILE A 253 -15.36 4.51 -3.12
CA ILE A 253 -16.69 3.97 -3.30
C ILE A 253 -16.55 2.50 -3.63
N VAL A 254 -17.00 1.64 -2.73
CA VAL A 254 -17.03 0.20 -2.95
C VAL A 254 -18.38 -0.17 -3.56
N TYR A 255 -18.39 -0.95 -4.62
CA TYR A 255 -19.62 -1.39 -5.26
C TYR A 255 -19.99 -2.80 -4.80
N LYS A 256 -21.27 -3.00 -4.53
CA LYS A 256 -21.91 -4.32 -4.33
C LYS A 256 -21.79 -5.15 -5.63
N PRO A 257 -21.92 -6.49 -5.56
CA PRO A 257 -21.91 -7.36 -6.75
C PRO A 257 -22.97 -7.02 -7.80
N ASP A 258 -24.10 -6.45 -7.39
CA ASP A 258 -25.18 -5.98 -8.27
C ASP A 258 -24.86 -4.64 -8.95
N GLY A 259 -23.68 -4.06 -8.68
CA GLY A 259 -23.22 -2.80 -9.26
C GLY A 259 -23.70 -1.56 -8.50
N LYS A 260 -24.40 -1.69 -7.37
CA LYS A 260 -24.80 -0.52 -6.56
C LYS A 260 -23.63 0.02 -5.73
N PRO A 261 -23.40 1.34 -5.70
CA PRO A 261 -22.35 1.94 -4.87
C PRO A 261 -22.74 1.92 -3.39
N LEU A 262 -21.77 1.64 -2.52
CA LEU A 262 -21.86 1.86 -1.08
C LEU A 262 -21.50 3.31 -0.72
N LYS A 263 -21.72 3.67 0.55
CA LYS A 263 -21.38 5.00 1.06
C LYS A 263 -19.89 5.31 0.83
N PRO A 264 -19.55 6.46 0.24
CA PRO A 264 -18.17 6.87 0.05
C PRO A 264 -17.42 6.92 1.38
N GLN A 265 -16.18 6.42 1.39
CA GLN A 265 -15.32 6.39 2.56
C GLN A 265 -14.07 7.25 2.33
N PRO A 266 -13.81 8.27 3.17
CA PRO A 266 -12.64 9.12 3.02
C PRO A 266 -11.38 8.38 3.45
N TYR A 267 -10.27 8.67 2.77
CA TYR A 267 -8.96 8.15 3.09
C TYR A 267 -7.87 9.19 2.83
N MET A 268 -6.84 9.18 3.67
CA MET A 268 -5.66 10.01 3.49
C MET A 268 -4.44 9.31 4.08
N ALA A 269 -3.38 9.17 3.28
CA ALA A 269 -2.13 8.64 3.77
C ALA A 269 -1.42 9.67 4.67
N THR A 270 -1.15 9.31 5.93
CA THR A 270 -0.43 10.14 6.91
C THR A 270 1.07 9.84 7.00
N ARG A 271 1.55 8.74 6.41
CA ARG A 271 2.96 8.28 6.48
C ARG A 271 3.44 7.71 5.15
N ILE A 272 4.76 7.62 4.95
CA ILE A 272 5.34 6.96 3.76
C ILE A 272 5.13 5.45 3.84
N LYS A 273 5.39 4.88 5.03
CA LYS A 273 5.09 3.48 5.37
C LYS A 273 3.91 3.45 6.31
N ASN A 274 2.71 3.30 5.75
CA ASN A 274 1.49 3.26 6.54
C ASN A 274 1.17 1.83 6.96
N ASN A 275 0.58 1.69 8.14
CA ASN A 275 -0.08 0.45 8.52
C ASN A 275 -1.26 0.20 7.57
N PRO A 276 -1.72 -1.06 7.41
CA PRO A 276 -2.92 -1.34 6.65
C PRO A 276 -4.09 -0.49 7.16
N ALA A 277 -4.74 0.24 6.26
CA ALA A 277 -5.88 1.07 6.59
C ALA A 277 -7.17 0.29 6.39
N GLU A 278 -8.09 0.40 7.35
CA GLU A 278 -9.35 -0.34 7.33
C GLU A 278 -10.48 0.57 6.86
N LEU A 279 -11.18 0.14 5.81
CA LEU A 279 -12.42 0.75 5.34
C LEU A 279 -13.57 -0.12 5.83
N HIS A 280 -14.27 0.36 6.86
CA HIS A 280 -15.44 -0.30 7.42
C HIS A 280 -16.67 0.07 6.60
N LEU A 281 -17.30 -0.93 5.99
CA LEU A 281 -18.51 -0.77 5.20
C LEU A 281 -19.74 -1.02 6.05
N ASP A 282 -20.80 -0.25 5.81
CA ASP A 282 -22.10 -0.44 6.46
C ASP A 282 -22.88 -1.59 5.79
N VAL A 283 -22.32 -2.79 5.81
CA VAL A 283 -22.88 -4.05 5.27
C VAL A 283 -22.50 -5.21 6.19
N ASP A 284 -23.30 -6.26 6.25
CA ASP A 284 -23.02 -7.50 7.00
C ASP A 284 -22.80 -8.63 5.98
N VAL A 285 -21.63 -9.27 5.99
CA VAL A 285 -21.33 -10.38 5.06
C VAL A 285 -21.68 -11.75 5.65
N THR A 286 -22.09 -11.81 6.91
CA THR A 286 -22.36 -13.06 7.65
C THR A 286 -23.84 -13.42 7.68
N LYS A 287 -24.74 -12.44 7.53
CA LYS A 287 -26.19 -12.63 7.45
C LYS A 287 -26.69 -12.18 6.09
N GLY A 288 -27.18 -13.12 5.30
CA GLY A 288 -27.76 -12.86 3.98
C GLY A 288 -29.05 -12.02 3.96
N THR A 289 -29.52 -11.52 5.11
CA THR A 289 -30.72 -10.70 5.23
C THR A 289 -30.43 -9.36 5.89
N THR A 290 -30.71 -8.27 5.17
CA THR A 290 -30.73 -6.90 5.70
C THR A 290 -32.17 -6.37 5.74
N ALA A 291 -32.45 -5.42 6.63
CA ALA A 291 -33.80 -4.90 6.87
C ALA A 291 -34.45 -4.28 5.61
N ALA A 292 -35.80 -4.24 5.59
CA ALA A 292 -36.56 -3.72 4.44
C ALA A 292 -36.09 -2.33 4.00
N ASN A 293 -35.72 -2.22 2.70
CA ASN A 293 -35.04 -1.12 1.99
C ASN A 293 -33.50 -1.20 1.88
N ASP A 294 -32.87 -2.32 2.28
CA ASP A 294 -31.45 -2.58 2.02
C ASP A 294 -31.30 -3.99 1.42
N PRO A 295 -30.77 -4.17 0.20
CA PRO A 295 -30.92 -5.42 -0.53
C PRO A 295 -30.08 -6.56 0.06
N GLU A 296 -30.74 -7.71 0.17
CA GLU A 296 -30.20 -9.05 0.41
C GLU A 296 -29.07 -9.37 -0.58
N ILE A 297 -28.07 -10.11 -0.10
CA ILE A 297 -27.08 -10.75 -0.98
C ILE A 297 -27.74 -12.03 -1.51
N ASP A 298 -28.62 -11.87 -2.49
CA ASP A 298 -29.22 -12.99 -3.22
C ASP A 298 -28.20 -13.58 -4.21
N ARG A 299 -27.18 -14.25 -3.66
CA ARG A 299 -26.43 -15.24 -4.41
C ARG A 299 -25.84 -16.28 -3.47
N VAL A 300 -26.32 -17.51 -3.63
CA VAL A 300 -25.57 -18.71 -3.27
C VAL A 300 -24.21 -18.61 -3.96
N ILE A 301 -23.13 -18.61 -3.18
CA ILE A 301 -21.75 -18.61 -3.67
C ILE A 301 -21.45 -19.98 -4.27
N GLU A 302 -21.88 -20.20 -5.51
CA GLU A 302 -21.38 -21.29 -6.33
C GLU A 302 -20.36 -20.77 -7.34
N ASN A 303 -19.11 -21.16 -7.04
CA ASN A 303 -17.94 -21.29 -7.91
C ASN A 303 -17.27 -20.01 -8.41
N ALA A 304 -16.36 -19.53 -7.57
CA ALA A 304 -15.10 -19.03 -8.09
C ALA A 304 -14.51 -20.06 -9.06
N LEU A 305 -14.49 -19.72 -10.36
CA LEU A 305 -14.06 -20.62 -11.45
C LEU A 305 -12.68 -21.24 -11.19
N CYS A 306 -11.85 -20.54 -10.42
CA CYS A 306 -10.52 -20.96 -10.02
C CYS A 306 -10.30 -20.80 -8.50
N PRO A 307 -9.27 -21.43 -7.90
CA PRO A 307 -8.97 -21.33 -6.47
C PRO A 307 -8.24 -20.03 -6.08
N CYS A 308 -8.52 -18.92 -6.75
CA CYS A 308 -8.05 -17.61 -6.27
C CYS A 308 -8.76 -17.26 -4.97
N ASN A 309 -8.02 -16.89 -3.92
CA ASN A 309 -8.54 -16.49 -2.60
C ASN A 309 -9.49 -17.49 -1.91
N ARG A 310 -9.57 -18.72 -2.41
CA ARG A 310 -10.30 -19.83 -1.79
C ARG A 310 -9.45 -21.08 -1.70
N ASP A 311 -9.95 -22.03 -0.92
CA ASP A 311 -9.37 -23.35 -0.81
C ASP A 311 -9.51 -24.13 -2.12
N ILE A 312 -8.52 -24.98 -2.40
CA ILE A 312 -8.61 -25.98 -3.45
C ILE A 312 -9.54 -27.08 -2.96
N THR A 313 -10.52 -27.44 -3.78
CA THR A 313 -11.46 -28.52 -3.49
C THR A 313 -10.82 -29.90 -3.69
N ILE A 314 -11.42 -30.92 -3.07
CA ILE A 314 -11.00 -32.32 -3.25
C ILE A 314 -11.04 -32.72 -4.73
N GLU A 315 -12.09 -32.33 -5.45
CA GLU A 315 -12.28 -32.72 -6.86
C GLU A 315 -11.29 -32.03 -7.79
N GLU A 316 -10.97 -30.76 -7.56
CA GLU A 316 -9.88 -30.09 -8.28
C GLU A 316 -8.55 -30.76 -8.00
N PHE A 317 -8.24 -31.06 -6.74
CA PHE A 317 -6.94 -31.64 -6.39
C PHE A 317 -6.77 -33.07 -6.93
N LYS A 318 -7.84 -33.89 -6.90
CA LYS A 318 -7.86 -35.24 -7.51
C LYS A 318 -7.52 -35.24 -8.99
N LYS A 319 -7.89 -34.19 -9.75
CA LYS A 319 -7.54 -34.06 -11.17
C LYS A 319 -6.04 -33.83 -11.40
N ILE A 320 -5.32 -33.35 -10.40
CA ILE A 320 -3.89 -33.03 -10.48
C ILE A 320 -3.04 -34.23 -10.08
N ILE A 321 -3.34 -34.79 -8.91
CA ILE A 321 -2.54 -35.83 -8.27
C ILE A 321 -2.72 -37.19 -8.95
N ASN A 322 -1.77 -38.09 -8.69
CA ASN A 322 -1.77 -39.47 -9.16
C ASN A 322 -1.76 -40.50 -8.00
N THR A 323 -1.68 -40.04 -6.75
CA THR A 323 -1.66 -40.92 -5.56
C THR A 323 -2.72 -40.49 -4.55
N SER A 324 -3.34 -41.45 -3.88
CA SER A 324 -4.24 -41.18 -2.74
C SER A 324 -3.49 -40.58 -1.56
N LYS A 325 -2.19 -40.87 -1.41
CA LYS A 325 -1.33 -40.27 -0.39
C LYS A 325 -1.25 -38.76 -0.55
N ALA A 326 -1.12 -38.24 -1.78
CA ALA A 326 -1.08 -36.80 -2.01
C ALA A 326 -2.35 -36.11 -1.52
N LEU A 327 -3.53 -36.73 -1.72
CA LEU A 327 -4.82 -36.18 -1.29
C LEU A 327 -4.85 -35.85 0.22
N THR A 328 -4.13 -36.63 1.04
CA THR A 328 -4.07 -36.43 2.49
C THR A 328 -3.39 -35.12 2.92
N PHE A 329 -2.68 -34.44 2.01
CA PHE A 329 -2.04 -33.14 2.25
C PHE A 329 -2.91 -31.95 1.88
N LEU A 330 -4.09 -32.15 1.28
CA LEU A 330 -4.91 -31.03 0.77
C LEU A 330 -5.31 -30.05 1.86
N LYS A 331 -5.70 -30.56 3.04
CA LYS A 331 -6.05 -29.72 4.20
C LYS A 331 -4.87 -28.83 4.59
N ASP A 332 -3.69 -29.43 4.80
CA ASP A 332 -2.48 -28.71 5.17
C ASP A 332 -2.05 -27.71 4.07
N LEU A 333 -2.19 -28.06 2.79
CA LEU A 333 -1.95 -27.15 1.66
C LEU A 333 -2.81 -25.89 1.76
N ASN A 334 -4.12 -26.04 1.89
CA ASN A 334 -5.05 -24.91 1.98
C ASN A 334 -4.75 -24.04 3.22
N GLU A 335 -4.53 -24.66 4.38
CA GLU A 335 -4.18 -23.95 5.61
C GLU A 335 -2.87 -23.15 5.48
N GLN A 336 -1.83 -23.76 4.90
CA GLN A 336 -0.54 -23.09 4.73
C GLN A 336 -0.57 -22.04 3.62
N PHE A 337 -1.34 -22.25 2.54
CA PHE A 337 -1.56 -21.22 1.53
C PHE A 337 -2.21 -19.98 2.12
N LYS A 338 -3.22 -20.15 2.97
CA LYS A 338 -3.85 -19.03 3.70
C LYS A 338 -2.85 -18.37 4.65
N LYS A 339 -2.13 -19.17 5.45
CA LYS A 339 -1.16 -18.68 6.46
C LYS A 339 -0.04 -17.83 5.86
N PHE A 340 0.47 -18.23 4.70
CA PHE A 340 1.58 -17.56 4.01
C PHE A 340 1.11 -16.69 2.83
N GLU A 341 -0.19 -16.39 2.73
CA GLU A 341 -0.78 -15.51 1.71
C GLU A 341 -0.57 -15.94 0.24
N MET A 342 -0.40 -17.24 -0.03
CA MET A 342 -0.38 -17.82 -1.38
C MET A 342 -1.80 -17.96 -1.93
N ASN A 343 -2.36 -16.85 -2.41
CA ASN A 343 -3.78 -16.78 -2.76
C ASN A 343 -4.08 -16.96 -4.25
N ASN A 344 -3.11 -16.78 -5.14
CA ASN A 344 -3.33 -16.78 -6.59
C ASN A 344 -3.37 -18.22 -7.16
N CYS A 345 -4.34 -18.53 -8.03
CA CYS A 345 -4.49 -19.88 -8.59
C CYS A 345 -3.31 -20.34 -9.45
N LEU A 346 -2.67 -19.43 -10.20
CA LEU A 346 -1.51 -19.73 -11.03
C LEU A 346 -0.28 -20.01 -10.17
N GLU A 347 -0.09 -19.24 -9.09
CA GLU A 347 0.96 -19.52 -8.12
C GLU A 347 0.77 -20.89 -7.44
N LYS A 348 -0.46 -21.20 -6.98
CA LYS A 348 -0.80 -22.52 -6.41
C LYS A 348 -0.52 -23.65 -7.41
N ALA A 349 -0.85 -23.47 -8.68
CA ALA A 349 -0.60 -24.45 -9.74
C ALA A 349 0.90 -24.72 -9.94
N HIS A 350 1.72 -23.66 -10.01
CA HIS A 350 3.17 -23.78 -10.08
C HIS A 350 3.73 -24.47 -8.82
N PHE A 351 3.34 -24.02 -7.63
CA PHE A 351 3.79 -24.60 -6.37
C PHE A 351 3.51 -26.10 -6.30
N ILE A 352 2.25 -26.52 -6.55
CA ILE A 352 1.85 -27.92 -6.51
C ILE A 352 2.61 -28.75 -7.54
N ALA A 353 2.84 -28.21 -8.74
CA ALA A 353 3.61 -28.90 -9.78
C ALA A 353 5.05 -29.18 -9.34
N HIS A 354 5.68 -28.21 -8.69
CA HIS A 354 7.04 -28.39 -8.16
C HIS A 354 7.07 -29.40 -7.01
N THR A 355 6.21 -29.26 -6.01
CA THR A 355 6.22 -30.14 -4.84
C THR A 355 5.84 -31.58 -5.17
N LEU A 356 4.94 -31.80 -6.13
CA LEU A 356 4.60 -33.15 -6.61
C LEU A 356 5.81 -33.83 -7.24
N HIS A 357 6.58 -33.10 -8.04
CA HIS A 357 7.82 -33.62 -8.61
C HIS A 357 8.89 -33.90 -7.53
N GLU A 358 9.15 -32.94 -6.62
CA GLU A 358 10.21 -33.07 -5.60
C GLU A 358 10.06 -34.32 -4.71
N THR A 359 8.84 -34.77 -4.50
CA THR A 359 8.52 -35.79 -3.50
C THR A 359 7.93 -37.06 -4.09
N ALA A 360 7.97 -37.22 -5.40
CA ALA A 360 7.32 -38.32 -6.13
C ALA A 360 5.84 -38.48 -5.72
N GLY A 361 5.05 -37.41 -5.90
CA GLY A 361 3.63 -37.38 -5.56
C GLY A 361 3.35 -37.42 -4.06
N TYR A 362 4.13 -36.66 -3.27
CA TYR A 362 4.06 -36.58 -1.81
C TYR A 362 4.36 -37.91 -1.10
N SER A 363 5.16 -38.76 -1.75
CA SER A 363 5.55 -40.06 -1.22
C SER A 363 6.82 -40.00 -0.39
N LEU A 364 7.77 -39.14 -0.78
CA LEU A 364 9.10 -39.01 -0.20
C LEU A 364 9.23 -37.67 0.55
N MET A 365 9.24 -37.73 1.88
CA MET A 365 9.34 -36.54 2.75
C MET A 365 10.75 -36.27 3.27
N GLU A 366 11.69 -37.18 3.02
CA GLU A 366 13.10 -37.03 3.36
C GLU A 366 13.99 -37.45 2.20
N GLU A 367 15.08 -36.73 2.01
CA GLU A 367 16.14 -37.07 1.07
C GLU A 367 16.85 -38.37 1.50
N GLY A 368 17.14 -39.23 0.51
CA GLY A 368 17.99 -40.39 0.66
C GLY A 368 19.46 -40.01 0.50
N LEU A 369 20.31 -40.36 1.47
CA LEU A 369 21.72 -39.93 1.50
C LEU A 369 22.71 -40.89 0.81
N GLY A 370 22.23 -41.98 0.21
CA GLY A 370 23.08 -42.93 -0.51
C GLY A 370 24.27 -43.47 0.30
N GLY A 371 24.06 -43.72 1.60
CA GLY A 371 25.08 -44.23 2.52
C GLY A 371 25.95 -43.17 3.22
N LYS A 372 25.78 -41.88 2.92
CA LYS A 372 26.44 -40.78 3.66
C LYS A 372 25.74 -40.50 5.00
N SER A 373 26.51 -40.09 6.01
CA SER A 373 25.93 -39.61 7.27
C SER A 373 25.28 -38.24 7.08
N GLU A 374 24.15 -37.98 7.76
CA GLU A 374 23.49 -36.68 7.68
C GLU A 374 24.40 -35.54 8.14
N SER A 375 25.25 -35.77 9.14
CA SER A 375 26.23 -34.79 9.63
C SER A 375 27.24 -34.34 8.57
N SER A 376 27.44 -35.13 7.51
CA SER A 376 28.40 -34.83 6.44
C SER A 376 27.80 -34.06 5.26
N VAL A 377 26.48 -33.83 5.25
CA VAL A 377 25.77 -33.17 4.15
C VAL A 377 24.95 -32.00 4.65
N TYR A 378 24.94 -30.90 3.89
CA TYR A 378 24.11 -29.72 4.16
C TYR A 378 24.15 -29.25 5.63
N ASP A 379 25.34 -29.23 6.23
CA ASP A 379 25.59 -28.86 7.64
C ASP A 379 24.81 -29.68 8.67
N GLY A 380 24.42 -30.93 8.36
CA GLY A 380 23.62 -31.78 9.25
C GLY A 380 22.11 -31.68 9.02
N TYR A 381 21.67 -31.01 7.94
CA TYR A 381 20.27 -30.69 7.65
C TYR A 381 19.90 -31.09 6.21
N LYS A 382 19.72 -32.40 6.00
CA LYS A 382 19.28 -32.98 4.71
C LYS A 382 17.88 -32.53 4.30
N GLY A 383 17.52 -32.74 3.04
CA GLY A 383 16.21 -32.38 2.49
C GLY A 383 15.04 -33.01 3.26
N ARG A 384 14.08 -32.18 3.68
CA ARG A 384 12.80 -32.62 4.27
C ARG A 384 11.61 -31.80 3.78
N GLY A 385 10.42 -32.42 3.82
CA GLY A 385 9.16 -31.77 3.46
C GLY A 385 8.94 -31.64 1.94
N LEU A 386 7.93 -30.86 1.56
CA LEU A 386 7.42 -30.84 0.18
C LEU A 386 8.35 -30.21 -0.86
N MET A 387 9.32 -29.40 -0.42
CA MET A 387 10.32 -28.79 -1.29
C MET A 387 11.75 -29.08 -0.83
N GLN A 388 11.93 -30.19 -0.10
CA GLN A 388 13.23 -30.70 0.36
C GLN A 388 14.09 -29.59 1.00
N LEU A 389 13.57 -28.97 2.07
CA LEU A 389 14.28 -27.93 2.82
C LEU A 389 15.65 -28.46 3.27
N THR A 390 16.73 -27.80 2.85
CA THR A 390 18.13 -28.19 3.12
C THR A 390 18.89 -27.06 3.80
N TYR A 391 20.01 -27.38 4.45
CA TYR A 391 20.90 -26.47 5.19
C TYR A 391 20.31 -25.91 6.48
N LYS A 392 21.15 -25.84 7.53
CA LYS A 392 20.79 -25.33 8.85
C LYS A 392 20.08 -23.97 8.80
N LYS A 393 20.60 -23.04 8.01
CA LYS A 393 20.06 -21.69 7.86
C LYS A 393 18.58 -21.67 7.42
N ASN A 394 18.17 -22.58 6.55
CA ASN A 394 16.78 -22.61 6.07
C ASN A 394 15.84 -23.22 7.13
N TYR A 395 16.31 -24.22 7.88
CA TYR A 395 15.59 -24.75 9.03
C TYR A 395 15.38 -23.67 10.11
N GLU A 396 16.42 -22.89 10.41
CA GLU A 396 16.33 -21.72 11.31
C GLU A 396 15.36 -20.67 10.76
N GLY A 397 15.47 -20.33 9.47
CA GLY A 397 14.63 -19.35 8.81
C GLY A 397 13.14 -19.70 8.87
N TYR A 398 12.79 -20.96 8.57
CA TYR A 398 11.42 -21.44 8.69
C TYR A 398 10.95 -21.47 10.15
N GLY A 399 11.80 -21.95 11.08
CA GLY A 399 11.50 -21.95 12.51
C GLY A 399 11.15 -20.56 13.04
N ASN A 400 11.93 -19.55 12.67
CA ASN A 400 11.65 -18.16 13.02
C ASN A 400 10.32 -17.66 12.46
N ALA A 401 9.97 -18.05 11.23
CA ALA A 401 8.72 -17.63 10.59
C ALA A 401 7.47 -18.20 11.28
N VAL A 402 7.56 -19.39 11.86
CA VAL A 402 6.44 -20.03 12.60
C VAL A 402 6.60 -20.00 14.12
N LYS A 403 7.68 -19.38 14.63
CA LYS A 403 8.04 -19.29 16.06
C LYS A 403 8.22 -20.66 16.73
N GLU A 404 8.88 -21.59 16.04
CA GLU A 404 9.21 -22.93 16.55
C GLU A 404 10.66 -23.31 16.27
N ASN A 405 11.20 -24.28 17.02
CA ASN A 405 12.57 -24.79 16.82
C ASN A 405 12.56 -26.06 15.95
N PHE A 406 13.31 -26.04 14.84
CA PHE A 406 13.54 -27.20 13.97
C PHE A 406 15.02 -27.62 13.88
N LEU A 407 15.83 -27.24 14.87
CA LEU A 407 17.22 -27.66 14.97
C LEU A 407 17.38 -28.97 15.73
N ASN A 408 18.54 -29.60 15.54
CA ASN A 408 18.96 -30.80 16.25
C ASN A 408 17.91 -31.93 16.15
N GLU A 409 17.40 -32.45 17.26
CA GLU A 409 16.39 -33.51 17.33
C GLU A 409 15.04 -33.11 16.72
N ASN A 410 14.73 -31.81 16.64
CA ASN A 410 13.45 -31.32 16.15
C ASN A 410 13.35 -31.27 14.62
N LYS A 411 14.48 -31.38 13.89
CA LYS A 411 14.50 -31.27 12.42
C LYS A 411 13.62 -32.29 11.70
N HIS A 412 13.40 -33.45 12.31
CA HIS A 412 12.56 -34.52 11.76
C HIS A 412 11.08 -34.15 11.68
N ARG A 413 10.63 -33.18 12.49
CA ARG A 413 9.24 -32.69 12.48
C ARG A 413 8.84 -32.11 11.13
N ILE A 414 9.78 -31.52 10.38
CA ILE A 414 9.51 -31.03 9.02
C ILE A 414 9.06 -32.16 8.07
N ALA A 415 9.51 -33.40 8.28
CA ALA A 415 9.07 -34.54 7.46
C ALA A 415 7.85 -35.28 8.04
N LYS A 416 7.68 -35.25 9.37
CA LYS A 416 6.66 -36.04 10.09
C LYS A 416 5.34 -35.29 10.25
N ASP A 417 5.40 -33.99 10.50
CA ASP A 417 4.23 -33.16 10.76
C ASP A 417 3.80 -32.52 9.43
N ARG A 418 2.64 -32.91 8.88
CA ARG A 418 2.20 -32.46 7.54
C ARG A 418 2.16 -30.93 7.43
N GLN A 419 1.65 -30.26 8.46
CA GLN A 419 1.63 -28.80 8.55
C GLN A 419 3.02 -28.20 8.30
N HIS A 420 4.09 -28.80 8.85
CA HIS A 420 5.46 -28.31 8.66
C HIS A 420 6.09 -28.79 7.36
N ALA A 421 5.74 -29.98 6.86
CA ALA A 421 6.16 -30.45 5.54
C ALA A 421 5.67 -29.50 4.44
N VAL A 422 4.42 -29.03 4.56
CA VAL A 422 3.83 -28.04 3.64
C VAL A 422 4.33 -26.64 3.95
N GLY A 423 4.29 -26.22 5.22
CA GLY A 423 4.58 -24.85 5.64
C GLY A 423 6.02 -24.45 5.32
N SER A 424 6.98 -25.35 5.50
CA SER A 424 8.38 -25.12 5.13
C SER A 424 8.56 -24.94 3.63
N ALA A 425 7.79 -25.65 2.80
CA ALA A 425 7.82 -25.50 1.35
C ALA A 425 7.22 -24.16 0.91
N VAL A 426 6.07 -23.76 1.45
CA VAL A 426 5.46 -22.44 1.15
C VAL A 426 6.38 -21.31 1.62
N TRP A 427 6.99 -21.44 2.79
CA TRP A 427 7.99 -20.48 3.27
C TRP A 427 9.20 -20.40 2.34
N TYR A 428 9.76 -21.55 1.92
CA TYR A 428 10.90 -21.59 1.01
C TYR A 428 10.57 -20.97 -0.35
N TRP A 429 9.35 -21.15 -0.84
CA TRP A 429 8.87 -20.52 -2.07
C TRP A 429 9.02 -18.98 -2.05
N HIS A 430 8.77 -18.35 -0.90
CA HIS A 430 8.91 -16.90 -0.73
C HIS A 430 10.32 -16.45 -0.31
N HIS A 431 11.12 -17.33 0.31
CA HIS A 431 12.38 -16.96 0.99
C HIS A 431 13.60 -17.76 0.52
N SER A 432 13.53 -18.44 -0.63
CA SER A 432 14.65 -19.21 -1.17
C SER A 432 15.91 -18.36 -1.33
N LYS A 433 17.07 -18.99 -1.51
CA LYS A 433 18.31 -18.28 -1.84
C LYS A 433 18.20 -17.48 -3.15
N ALA A 434 17.32 -17.90 -4.06
CA ALA A 434 17.03 -17.18 -5.30
C ALA A 434 16.08 -16.00 -5.11
N GLY A 435 15.49 -15.84 -3.92
CA GLY A 435 14.46 -14.85 -3.61
C GLY A 435 13.05 -15.45 -3.67
N ASN A 436 12.07 -14.56 -3.77
CA ASN A 436 10.65 -14.92 -3.87
C ASN A 436 10.31 -15.43 -5.28
N LEU A 437 9.73 -16.63 -5.37
CA LEU A 437 9.33 -17.27 -6.62
C LEU A 437 7.96 -16.81 -7.15
N THR A 438 7.12 -16.19 -6.31
CA THR A 438 5.79 -15.68 -6.69
C THR A 438 5.81 -14.84 -7.99
N PRO A 439 6.71 -13.85 -8.17
CA PRO A 439 6.69 -13.02 -9.37
C PRO A 439 6.96 -13.79 -10.66
N HIS A 440 7.68 -14.91 -10.59
CA HIS A 440 7.96 -15.78 -11.73
C HIS A 440 6.74 -16.63 -12.08
N ALA A 441 6.11 -17.24 -11.07
CA ALA A 441 4.90 -18.04 -11.28
C ALA A 441 3.72 -17.19 -11.80
N LEU A 442 3.53 -15.97 -11.29
CA LEU A 442 2.48 -15.07 -11.78
C LEU A 442 2.69 -14.64 -13.25
N LYS A 443 3.93 -14.67 -13.73
CA LYS A 443 4.28 -14.45 -15.15
C LYS A 443 4.29 -15.73 -15.98
N ASN A 444 3.80 -16.83 -15.42
CA ASN A 444 3.86 -18.16 -16.00
C ASN A 444 5.26 -18.62 -16.45
N ASP A 445 6.31 -18.19 -15.73
CA ASP A 445 7.70 -18.45 -16.06
C ASP A 445 8.20 -19.75 -15.41
N LEU A 446 7.71 -20.88 -15.93
CA LEU A 446 8.10 -22.22 -15.45
C LEU A 446 9.60 -22.47 -15.59
N ILE A 447 10.24 -21.86 -16.59
CA ILE A 447 11.69 -21.89 -16.80
C ILE A 447 12.41 -21.33 -15.57
N ALA A 448 11.99 -20.15 -15.09
CA ALA A 448 12.58 -19.54 -13.92
C ALA A 448 12.28 -20.32 -12.64
N THR A 449 11.02 -20.70 -12.38
CA THR A 449 10.69 -21.44 -11.15
C THR A 449 11.46 -22.77 -11.06
N CYS A 450 11.57 -23.51 -12.18
CA CYS A 450 12.34 -24.76 -12.22
C CYS A 450 13.84 -24.53 -11.96
N ALA A 451 14.45 -23.58 -12.67
CA ALA A 451 15.87 -23.27 -12.55
C ALA A 451 16.27 -22.81 -11.14
N LEU A 452 15.41 -22.05 -10.48
CA LEU A 452 15.69 -21.42 -9.19
C LEU A 452 15.47 -22.33 -7.98
N ILE A 453 14.58 -23.33 -8.08
CA ILE A 453 14.31 -24.28 -6.97
C ILE A 453 15.45 -25.29 -6.81
N ASN A 454 15.81 -26.03 -7.88
CA ASN A 454 16.77 -27.12 -7.79
C ASN A 454 18.13 -26.84 -8.46
N GLY A 455 18.28 -25.69 -9.13
CA GLY A 455 19.49 -25.39 -9.89
C GLY A 455 19.59 -26.22 -11.16
N GLY A 456 18.92 -25.80 -12.24
CA GLY A 456 18.86 -26.49 -13.53
C GLY A 456 17.45 -26.93 -13.90
N TYR A 457 17.33 -27.80 -14.91
CA TYR A 457 16.04 -28.17 -15.51
C TYR A 457 15.70 -29.66 -15.33
N ASN A 458 16.19 -30.24 -14.23
CA ASN A 458 15.85 -31.62 -13.86
C ASN A 458 14.35 -31.74 -13.61
N GLY A 459 13.74 -32.74 -14.26
CA GLY A 459 12.31 -33.02 -14.15
C GLY A 459 11.40 -31.95 -14.76
N PHE A 460 11.93 -31.07 -15.60
CA PHE A 460 11.16 -29.99 -16.24
C PHE A 460 9.86 -30.48 -16.88
N ASN A 461 9.93 -31.54 -17.68
CA ASN A 461 8.75 -32.10 -18.37
C ASN A 461 7.68 -32.62 -17.39
N GLU A 462 8.09 -33.21 -16.27
CA GLU A 462 7.14 -33.74 -15.29
C GLU A 462 6.46 -32.59 -14.53
N ARG A 463 7.23 -31.55 -14.18
CA ARG A 463 6.68 -30.32 -13.60
C ARG A 463 5.72 -29.66 -14.55
N GLU A 464 6.08 -29.54 -15.83
CA GLU A 464 5.18 -29.01 -16.87
C GLU A 464 3.88 -29.82 -16.96
N LYS A 465 3.97 -31.15 -16.89
CA LYS A 465 2.80 -32.03 -16.88
C LYS A 465 1.89 -31.78 -15.67
N TYR A 466 2.45 -31.70 -14.45
CA TYR A 466 1.65 -31.39 -13.26
C TYR A 466 1.08 -29.96 -13.31
N TYR A 467 1.85 -29.00 -13.81
CA TYR A 467 1.44 -27.63 -14.01
C TYR A 467 0.22 -27.55 -14.95
N LYS A 468 0.28 -28.21 -16.12
CA LYS A 468 -0.83 -28.27 -17.09
C LYS A 468 -2.08 -28.90 -16.48
N LYS A 469 -1.92 -29.98 -15.70
CA LYS A 469 -3.04 -30.56 -14.95
C LYS A 469 -3.64 -29.58 -13.95
N ALA A 470 -2.81 -28.86 -13.20
CA ALA A 470 -3.27 -27.86 -12.24
C ALA A 470 -4.00 -26.70 -12.92
N VAL A 471 -3.47 -26.17 -14.03
CA VAL A 471 -4.12 -25.14 -14.84
C VAL A 471 -5.51 -25.55 -15.28
N SER A 472 -5.65 -26.78 -15.78
CA SER A 472 -6.95 -27.33 -16.21
C SER A 472 -7.88 -27.59 -15.02
N ALA A 473 -7.39 -28.21 -13.96
CA ALA A 473 -8.20 -28.53 -12.78
C ALA A 473 -8.75 -27.28 -12.09
N PHE A 474 -7.98 -26.20 -12.10
CA PHE A 474 -8.29 -24.92 -11.48
C PHE A 474 -8.99 -23.93 -12.43
N SER A 475 -9.38 -24.36 -13.64
CA SER A 475 -9.99 -23.52 -14.68
C SER A 475 -9.29 -22.16 -14.86
N ILE A 476 -7.95 -22.13 -14.81
CA ILE A 476 -7.18 -20.87 -14.74
C ILE A 476 -7.38 -20.01 -16.00
N LYS A 477 -7.68 -20.62 -17.15
CA LYS A 477 -8.00 -19.91 -18.39
C LYS A 477 -9.17 -18.93 -18.22
N GLU A 478 -10.12 -19.28 -17.36
CA GLU A 478 -11.32 -18.49 -17.08
C GLU A 478 -11.13 -17.55 -15.88
N CYS A 479 -9.97 -17.57 -15.23
CA CYS A 479 -9.68 -16.73 -14.06
C CYS A 479 -9.84 -15.23 -14.41
N PRO A 480 -10.75 -14.48 -13.76
CA PRO A 480 -10.94 -13.06 -14.05
C PRO A 480 -9.74 -12.21 -13.60
N ASN A 481 -8.95 -12.69 -12.64
CA ASN A 481 -7.81 -11.98 -12.03
C ASN A 481 -6.48 -12.22 -12.76
N LEU A 482 -6.49 -12.87 -13.93
CA LEU A 482 -5.30 -13.18 -14.71
C LEU A 482 -5.25 -12.34 -15.98
N GLU A 483 -4.11 -11.72 -16.26
CA GLU A 483 -3.89 -10.92 -17.46
C GLU A 483 -4.07 -11.75 -18.74
N ASN A 484 -4.71 -11.17 -19.77
CA ASN A 484 -4.97 -11.85 -21.04
C ASN A 484 -3.70 -12.38 -21.73
N VAL A 485 -2.58 -11.65 -21.60
CA VAL A 485 -1.29 -12.10 -22.13
C VAL A 485 -0.82 -13.39 -21.47
N ILE A 486 -1.04 -13.54 -20.16
CA ILE A 486 -0.68 -14.77 -19.45
C ILE A 486 -1.65 -15.90 -19.82
N LYS A 487 -2.95 -15.62 -19.92
CA LYS A 487 -3.96 -16.60 -20.37
C LYS A 487 -3.61 -17.22 -21.72
N SER A 488 -3.15 -16.41 -22.67
CA SER A 488 -2.75 -16.87 -24.01
C SER A 488 -1.54 -17.82 -24.03
N ARG A 489 -0.80 -17.90 -22.92
CA ARG A 489 0.44 -18.69 -22.78
C ARG A 489 0.36 -19.74 -21.68
N LEU A 490 -0.84 -20.07 -21.19
CA LEU A 490 -1.01 -21.09 -20.16
C LEU A 490 -0.64 -22.50 -20.64
N ASP A 491 -0.80 -22.76 -21.94
CA ASP A 491 -0.51 -24.08 -22.51
C ASP A 491 0.99 -24.30 -22.81
N ASP A 492 1.78 -23.23 -23.01
CA ASP A 492 3.18 -23.36 -23.46
C ASP A 492 4.21 -22.67 -22.55
N PHE A 493 3.80 -22.24 -21.35
CA PHE A 493 4.58 -21.42 -20.42
C PHE A 493 5.31 -20.24 -21.11
N THR A 494 6.10 -19.48 -20.37
CA THR A 494 6.80 -18.32 -20.94
C THR A 494 7.97 -18.76 -21.83
N ASP A 495 8.09 -18.16 -23.03
CA ASP A 495 9.19 -18.38 -23.98
C ASP A 495 10.51 -18.05 -23.28
N PHE A 496 11.54 -18.83 -23.57
CA PHE A 496 12.86 -18.64 -23.00
C PHE A 496 13.35 -17.19 -23.08
N LYS A 497 13.16 -16.48 -24.21
CA LYS A 497 13.58 -15.07 -24.38
C LYS A 497 12.88 -14.09 -23.42
N ASP A 498 11.66 -14.43 -23.01
CA ASP A 498 10.87 -13.62 -22.09
C ASP A 498 11.16 -13.94 -20.62
N SER A 499 11.72 -15.13 -20.35
CA SER A 499 12.02 -15.63 -19.02
C SER A 499 12.98 -14.72 -18.25
N TYR A 500 12.79 -14.67 -16.93
CA TYR A 500 13.73 -14.05 -16.00
C TYR A 500 15.14 -14.65 -16.14
N ILE A 501 15.25 -15.94 -16.46
CA ILE A 501 16.55 -16.61 -16.64
C ILE A 501 17.36 -15.99 -17.77
N TYR A 502 16.75 -15.84 -18.95
CA TYR A 502 17.39 -15.28 -20.14
C TYR A 502 17.98 -13.88 -19.89
N LYS A 503 17.31 -13.10 -19.04
CA LYS A 503 17.69 -11.72 -18.73
C LYS A 503 18.74 -11.63 -17.62
N ASN A 504 18.74 -12.56 -16.65
CA ASN A 504 19.42 -12.34 -15.36
C ASN A 504 20.37 -13.45 -14.91
N LYS A 505 20.32 -14.65 -15.50
CA LYS A 505 21.04 -15.82 -14.97
C LYS A 505 21.91 -16.48 -16.04
N VAL A 506 23.15 -16.00 -16.14
CA VAL A 506 24.17 -16.49 -17.09
C VAL A 506 24.35 -18.01 -17.03
N GLY A 507 24.56 -18.55 -15.83
CA GLY A 507 24.72 -19.99 -15.62
C GLY A 507 23.52 -20.79 -16.11
N GLU A 508 22.31 -20.26 -15.94
CA GLU A 508 21.08 -20.98 -16.23
C GLU A 508 20.71 -20.85 -17.71
N CYS A 509 21.19 -19.82 -18.41
CA CYS A 509 21.16 -19.78 -19.87
C CYS A 509 22.01 -20.90 -20.48
N PHE A 510 23.21 -21.12 -19.94
CA PHE A 510 24.05 -22.27 -20.33
C PHE A 510 23.38 -23.59 -19.97
N GLY A 511 22.75 -23.67 -18.79
CA GLY A 511 21.91 -24.80 -18.39
C GLY A 511 20.76 -25.07 -19.35
N TRP A 512 20.08 -24.04 -19.86
CA TRP A 512 19.00 -24.21 -20.83
C TRP A 512 19.53 -24.83 -22.12
N GLY A 513 20.70 -24.37 -22.58
CA GLY A 513 21.44 -25.02 -23.66
C GLY A 513 21.64 -26.51 -23.40
N LEU A 514 22.27 -26.85 -22.27
CA LEU A 514 22.63 -28.22 -21.91
C LEU A 514 21.44 -29.20 -21.81
N TRP A 515 20.29 -28.77 -21.26
CA TRP A 515 19.12 -29.65 -21.08
C TRP A 515 18.28 -29.83 -22.34
N ASN A 516 18.47 -28.98 -23.35
CA ASN A 516 17.80 -29.12 -24.64
C ASN A 516 18.71 -29.76 -25.70
N ASP A 517 20.01 -29.89 -25.44
CA ASP A 517 21.01 -30.31 -26.41
C ASP A 517 20.90 -31.81 -26.75
N PRO A 518 20.74 -32.20 -28.04
CA PRO A 518 20.72 -33.60 -28.47
C PRO A 518 21.99 -34.40 -28.15
N GLN A 519 23.13 -33.72 -28.00
CA GLN A 519 24.41 -34.31 -27.59
C GLN A 519 24.69 -34.06 -26.09
N GLY A 520 23.75 -33.43 -25.38
CA GLY A 520 23.83 -33.22 -23.94
C GLY A 520 23.65 -34.53 -23.16
N ASN A 521 24.12 -34.53 -21.92
CA ASN A 521 23.99 -35.66 -20.99
C ASN A 521 23.01 -35.36 -19.84
N LYS A 522 22.03 -34.50 -20.11
CA LYS A 522 21.10 -33.98 -19.10
C LYS A 522 19.71 -34.53 -19.36
N ASP A 523 19.11 -35.04 -18.28
CA ASP A 523 17.79 -35.65 -18.32
C ASP A 523 16.71 -34.74 -17.73
N GLY A 524 15.45 -35.08 -18.03
CA GLY A 524 14.27 -34.46 -17.43
C GLY A 524 13.63 -33.34 -18.25
N LYS A 525 14.21 -33.01 -19.41
CA LYS A 525 13.60 -32.14 -20.42
C LYS A 525 13.61 -32.82 -21.79
N THR A 526 12.56 -32.60 -22.59
CA THR A 526 12.55 -33.02 -23.99
C THR A 526 13.61 -32.23 -24.75
N ILE A 527 14.48 -32.95 -25.46
CA ILE A 527 15.52 -32.39 -26.32
C ILE A 527 14.88 -31.54 -27.42
N ASP A 528 15.39 -30.32 -27.58
CA ASP A 528 14.99 -29.40 -28.63
C ASP A 528 16.22 -28.62 -29.13
N PRO A 529 16.77 -28.98 -30.30
CA PRO A 529 17.95 -28.33 -30.87
C PRO A 529 17.84 -26.80 -30.96
N LYS A 530 16.63 -26.27 -31.23
CA LYS A 530 16.40 -24.82 -31.38
C LYS A 530 16.49 -24.12 -30.03
N GLU A 531 15.88 -24.69 -28.99
CA GLU A 531 15.99 -24.17 -27.63
C GLU A 531 17.41 -24.30 -27.07
N ALA A 532 18.10 -25.39 -27.41
CA ALA A 532 19.51 -25.57 -27.05
C ALA A 532 20.37 -24.45 -27.61
N LYS A 533 20.21 -24.16 -28.91
CA LYS A 533 20.90 -23.07 -29.59
C LYS A 533 20.61 -21.72 -28.96
N LYS A 534 19.33 -21.38 -28.69
CA LYS A 534 18.94 -20.14 -28.00
C LYS A 534 19.63 -20.00 -26.64
N GLY A 535 19.71 -21.08 -25.86
CA GLY A 535 20.38 -21.10 -24.56
C GLY A 535 21.88 -20.80 -24.65
N TYR A 536 22.58 -21.48 -25.56
CA TYR A 536 24.01 -21.28 -25.78
C TYR A 536 24.35 -19.91 -26.37
N GLU A 537 23.61 -19.44 -27.38
CA GLU A 537 23.80 -18.10 -27.94
C GLU A 537 23.66 -17.03 -26.86
N ARG A 538 22.59 -17.10 -26.07
CA ARG A 538 22.40 -16.14 -24.98
C ARG A 538 23.49 -16.22 -23.92
N PHE A 539 23.93 -17.43 -23.60
CA PHE A 539 25.08 -17.59 -22.70
C PHE A 539 26.31 -16.89 -23.25
N LEU A 540 26.67 -17.11 -24.53
CA LEU A 540 27.83 -16.50 -25.19
C LEU A 540 27.78 -14.96 -25.20
N GLU A 541 26.61 -14.38 -25.48
CA GLU A 541 26.39 -12.92 -25.38
C GLU A 541 26.67 -12.38 -23.98
N LEU A 542 26.23 -13.09 -22.94
CA LEU A 542 26.34 -12.62 -21.56
C LEU A 542 27.75 -12.76 -20.97
N VAL A 543 28.59 -13.63 -21.55
CA VAL A 543 29.92 -13.96 -21.02
C VAL A 543 31.08 -13.18 -21.64
N GLU A 544 30.81 -12.33 -22.61
CA GLU A 544 31.81 -11.46 -23.22
C GLU A 544 32.34 -10.45 -22.20
N GLY A 545 33.68 -10.34 -22.10
CA GLY A 545 34.36 -9.34 -21.26
C GLY A 545 34.22 -9.48 -19.74
N LYS A 546 33.77 -10.64 -19.21
CA LYS A 546 33.51 -10.82 -17.77
C LYS A 546 34.11 -12.11 -17.19
N ASP A 547 34.80 -11.98 -16.05
CA ASP A 547 35.36 -13.09 -15.28
C ASP A 547 34.42 -13.57 -14.16
N PHE A 548 34.59 -14.84 -13.73
CA PHE A 548 33.90 -15.44 -12.57
C PHE A 548 32.36 -15.39 -12.61
N LEU A 549 31.75 -15.45 -13.80
CA LEU A 549 30.29 -15.36 -13.99
C LEU A 549 29.47 -16.48 -13.36
N PHE A 550 30.07 -17.65 -13.12
CA PHE A 550 29.46 -18.74 -12.36
C PHE A 550 29.67 -18.58 -10.83
N GLY A 551 30.23 -17.45 -10.41
CA GLY A 551 30.71 -17.18 -9.07
C GLY A 551 32.18 -17.56 -8.89
N TYR A 552 32.71 -17.23 -7.72
CA TYR A 552 34.07 -17.57 -7.31
C TYR A 552 34.10 -18.03 -5.86
N GLU A 553 35.20 -18.70 -5.50
CA GLU A 553 35.60 -19.01 -4.15
C GLU A 553 37.05 -18.58 -3.93
N TYR A 554 37.44 -18.40 -2.67
CA TYR A 554 38.83 -18.10 -2.33
C TYR A 554 39.54 -19.39 -1.94
N LYS A 555 40.64 -19.70 -2.63
CA LYS A 555 41.58 -20.75 -2.24
C LYS A 555 42.97 -20.13 -2.19
N ASN A 556 43.66 -20.25 -1.06
CA ASN A 556 44.98 -19.64 -0.85
C ASN A 556 45.02 -18.13 -1.20
N LYS A 557 43.98 -17.38 -0.81
CA LYS A 557 43.79 -15.94 -1.12
C LYS A 557 43.64 -15.60 -2.61
N GLN A 558 43.56 -16.58 -3.51
CA GLN A 558 43.24 -16.38 -4.93
C GLN A 558 41.79 -16.71 -5.23
N LYS A 559 41.17 -15.93 -6.12
CA LYS A 559 39.83 -16.23 -6.64
C LYS A 559 39.90 -17.37 -7.63
N ILE A 560 39.20 -18.46 -7.33
CA ILE A 560 39.00 -19.58 -8.24
C ILE A 560 37.55 -19.57 -8.70
N GLY A 561 37.32 -19.71 -10.00
CA GLY A 561 35.98 -19.78 -10.56
C GLY A 561 35.21 -20.98 -10.07
N ARG A 562 33.93 -20.79 -9.76
CA ARG A 562 33.04 -21.91 -9.44
C ARG A 562 32.60 -22.60 -10.72
N LYS A 563 32.38 -23.91 -10.63
CA LYS A 563 31.75 -24.66 -11.71
C LYS A 563 30.24 -24.46 -11.68
N ARG A 564 29.62 -24.40 -12.86
CA ARG A 564 28.17 -24.56 -13.04
C ARG A 564 27.91 -25.76 -13.93
N TYR A 565 27.05 -26.66 -13.48
CA TYR A 565 26.73 -27.93 -14.17
C TYR A 565 27.94 -28.81 -14.54
N GLY A 566 29.05 -28.67 -13.80
CA GLY A 566 30.31 -29.40 -14.05
C GLY A 566 31.35 -28.62 -14.86
N TYR A 567 31.00 -27.44 -15.39
CA TYR A 567 31.86 -26.65 -16.28
C TYR A 567 32.36 -25.37 -15.60
N PHE A 568 33.64 -25.06 -15.78
CA PHE A 568 34.11 -23.69 -15.59
C PHE A 568 33.63 -22.82 -16.76
N VAL A 569 33.61 -21.50 -16.58
CA VAL A 569 33.12 -20.55 -17.58
C VAL A 569 33.82 -20.73 -18.94
N ASN A 570 35.14 -20.94 -18.97
CA ASN A 570 35.88 -21.11 -20.23
C ASN A 570 35.49 -22.40 -20.95
N ASN A 571 35.45 -23.54 -20.25
CA ASN A 571 35.00 -24.80 -20.85
C ASN A 571 33.54 -24.72 -21.33
N ALA A 572 32.69 -23.98 -20.60
CA ALA A 572 31.31 -23.73 -21.02
C ALA A 572 31.25 -22.86 -22.29
N LYS A 573 32.11 -21.85 -22.43
CA LYS A 573 32.24 -21.02 -23.65
C LYS A 573 32.65 -21.87 -24.85
N ASP A 574 33.64 -22.73 -24.69
CA ASP A 574 34.13 -23.60 -25.76
C ASP A 574 33.04 -24.57 -26.22
N LEU A 575 32.35 -25.20 -25.26
CA LEU A 575 31.23 -26.08 -25.55
C LEU A 575 30.10 -25.34 -26.27
N ALA A 576 29.64 -24.22 -25.70
CA ALA A 576 28.54 -23.44 -26.28
C ALA A 576 28.87 -22.95 -27.69
N SER A 577 30.08 -22.42 -27.92
CA SER A 577 30.52 -21.93 -29.24
C SER A 577 30.55 -23.03 -30.29
N ARG A 578 31.00 -24.23 -29.90
CA ARG A 578 30.99 -25.39 -30.79
C ARG A 578 29.56 -25.85 -31.07
N ARG A 579 28.73 -26.02 -30.05
CA ARG A 579 27.35 -26.50 -30.20
C ARG A 579 26.47 -25.54 -31.00
N VAL A 580 26.62 -24.22 -30.87
CA VAL A 580 25.89 -23.24 -31.69
C VAL A 580 26.16 -23.37 -33.19
N LYS A 581 27.35 -23.83 -33.59
CA LYS A 581 27.70 -24.09 -35.00
C LYS A 581 27.13 -25.42 -35.50
N GLU A 582 26.98 -26.39 -34.60
CA GLU A 582 26.52 -27.75 -34.90
C GLU A 582 24.98 -27.88 -34.88
N LEU A 583 24.29 -26.99 -34.16
CA LEU A 583 22.82 -26.87 -34.06
C LEU A 583 22.28 -25.84 -35.05
#